data_AF-A0A662G4Y9-F1
#
_entry.id   AF-A0A662G4Y9-F1
#
_cell.length_a   1.000
_cell.length_b   1.000
_cell.length_c   1.000
_cell.angle_alpha   90.00
_cell.angle_beta   90.00
_cell.angle_gamma   90.00
#
_symmetry.space_group_name_H-M   'P 1'
#
loop_
_entity.id
_entity.type
_entity.pdbx_description
1 polymer ?
#
loop_
_entity_poly.entity_id
_entity_poly.type
_entity_poly.pdbx_seq_one_letter_code
_entity_poly.pdbx_strand_id
1 'polypeptide(L)' 'DVLLALFRLGGAANSLRELLNAMGLSVNDKNKADLSYRLRVLERRGCIERKKNKTLKVYLTRFGATLTKVLEKER' A
#
# COMPACT_ATOMS: atom_id res chain seq x y z
N ASP A 1 7.70 -2.51 -3.13
CA ASP A 1 7.51 -1.08 -2.78
C ASP A 1 6.20 -0.79 -2.05
N VAL A 2 5.01 -1.02 -2.61
CA VAL A 2 3.73 -0.66 -1.95
C VAL A 2 3.56 -1.28 -0.56
N LEU A 3 3.84 -2.58 -0.41
CA LEU A 3 3.74 -3.27 0.87
C LEU A 3 4.78 -2.75 1.89
N LEU A 4 6.02 -2.51 1.44
CA LEU A 4 7.08 -1.91 2.26
C LEU A 4 6.71 -0.48 2.69
N ALA A 5 6.14 0.32 1.79
CA ALA A 5 5.68 1.67 2.09
C ALA A 5 4.56 1.64 3.15
N LEU A 6 3.56 0.75 3.00
CA LEU A 6 2.55 0.55 4.03
C LEU A 6 3.15 0.10 5.36
N PHE A 7 4.12 -0.81 5.34
CA PHE A 7 4.78 -1.31 6.55
C PHE A 7 5.53 -0.19 7.29
N ARG A 8 6.26 0.65 6.55
CA ARG A 8 6.95 1.85 7.08
C ARG A 8 5.97 2.88 7.66
N LEU A 9 4.74 2.95 7.13
CA LEU A 9 3.66 3.78 7.65
C LEU A 9 2.91 3.15 8.84
N GLY A 10 3.44 2.08 9.45
CA GLY A 10 2.79 1.39 10.58
C GLY A 10 1.64 0.47 10.17
N GLY A 11 1.59 0.05 8.91
CA GLY A 11 0.62 -0.90 8.38
C GLY A 11 -0.66 -0.26 7.85
N ALA A 12 -0.77 1.07 7.81
CA ALA A 12 -1.95 1.75 7.31
C ALA A 12 -1.58 3.02 6.53
N ALA A 13 -2.43 3.40 5.59
CA ALA A 13 -2.37 4.68 4.91
C ALA A 13 -3.78 5.26 4.73
N ASN A 14 -3.90 6.57 4.91
CA ASN A 14 -5.13 7.32 4.90
C ASN A 14 -5.45 7.93 3.53
N SER A 15 -4.51 7.90 2.58
CA SER A 15 -4.70 8.37 1.22
C SER A 15 -3.72 7.75 0.22
N LEU A 16 -4.06 7.81 -1.07
CA LEU A 16 -3.13 7.47 -2.16
C LEU A 16 -1.92 8.40 -2.18
N ARG A 17 -2.11 9.68 -1.83
CA ARG A 17 -1.04 10.68 -1.76
C ARG A 17 0.02 10.29 -0.74
N GLU A 18 -0.41 9.90 0.45
CA GLU A 18 0.48 9.43 1.52
C GLU A 18 1.29 8.21 1.08
N LEU A 19 0.64 7.26 0.39
CA LEU A 19 1.34 6.09 -0.15
C LEU A 19 2.39 6.45 -1.21
N LEU A 20 2.03 7.33 -2.15
CA LEU A 20 2.95 7.76 -3.20
C LEU A 20 4.17 8.47 -2.60
N ASN A 21 3.95 9.34 -1.62
CA ASN A 21 5.03 10.02 -0.90
C ASN A 21 5.93 9.01 -0.17
N ALA A 22 5.37 8.01 0.51
CA ALA A 22 6.14 6.96 1.18
C ALA A 22 6.93 6.06 0.20
N MET A 23 6.51 6.01 -1.07
CA MET A 23 7.22 5.34 -2.15
C MET A 23 8.23 6.25 -2.87
N GLY A 24 8.35 7.53 -2.50
CA GLY A 24 9.20 8.51 -3.18
C GLY A 24 8.69 8.92 -4.57
N LEU A 25 7.40 8.76 -4.84
CA LEU A 25 6.77 9.06 -6.13
C LEU A 25 6.04 10.40 -6.12
N SER A 26 6.06 11.10 -7.25
CA SER A 26 5.31 12.34 -7.43
C SER A 26 3.80 12.11 -7.50
N VAL A 27 3.03 13.08 -7.02
CA VAL A 27 1.56 12.99 -6.94
C VAL A 27 0.94 13.49 -8.23
N ASN A 28 0.95 12.67 -9.27
CA ASN A 28 0.31 12.93 -10.57
C ASN A 28 -0.70 11.83 -10.93
N ASP A 29 -1.49 12.04 -11.98
CA ASP A 29 -2.59 11.13 -12.30
C ASP A 29 -2.12 9.77 -12.83
N LYS A 30 -0.97 9.73 -13.52
CA LYS A 30 -0.31 8.48 -13.93
C LYS A 30 0.02 7.61 -12.71
N ASN A 31 0.68 8.18 -11.71
CA ASN A 31 1.11 7.46 -10.50
C ASN A 31 -0.09 7.06 -9.63
N LYS A 32 -1.15 7.89 -9.56
CA LYS A 32 -2.39 7.52 -8.86
C LYS A 32 -3.10 6.35 -9.54
N ALA A 33 -3.13 6.32 -10.88
CA ALA A 33 -3.75 5.25 -11.65
C ALA A 33 -2.97 3.93 -11.47
N ASP A 34 -1.65 3.97 -11.61
CA ASP A 34 -0.77 2.82 -11.35
C ASP A 34 -0.95 2.30 -9.92
N LEU A 35 -0.88 3.20 -8.93
CA LEU A 35 -1.05 2.81 -7.54
C LEU A 35 -2.44 2.18 -7.29
N SER A 36 -3.49 2.74 -7.85
CA SER A 36 -4.85 2.20 -7.72
C SER A 36 -4.96 0.79 -8.30
N TYR A 37 -4.30 0.52 -9.43
CA TYR A 37 -4.21 -0.80 -10.03
C TYR A 37 -3.45 -1.78 -9.12
N ARG A 38 -2.27 -1.39 -8.64
CA ARG A 38 -1.44 -2.22 -7.74
C ARG A 38 -2.16 -2.56 -6.43
N LEU A 39 -2.87 -1.59 -5.84
CA LEU A 39 -3.69 -1.82 -4.66
C LEU A 39 -4.81 -2.84 -4.93
N ARG A 40 -5.48 -2.77 -6.10
CA ARG A 40 -6.50 -3.77 -6.46
C ARG A 40 -5.91 -5.17 -6.58
N VAL A 41 -4.71 -5.31 -7.13
CA VAL A 41 -4.02 -6.61 -7.23
C VAL A 41 -3.64 -7.13 -5.85
N LEU A 42 -3.09 -6.29 -4.98
CA LEU A 42 -2.68 -6.68 -3.62
C LEU A 42 -3.87 -7.05 -2.73
N GLU A 43 -5.00 -6.37 -2.89
CA GLU A 43 -6.25 -6.70 -2.20
C GLU A 43 -6.77 -8.07 -2.62
N ARG A 44 -6.80 -8.37 -3.93
CA ARG A 44 -7.18 -9.70 -4.44
C ARG A 44 -6.27 -10.82 -3.95
N ARG A 45 -5.01 -10.51 -3.66
CA ARG A 45 -4.04 -11.46 -3.09
C ARG A 45 -4.12 -11.56 -1.56
N GLY A 46 -5.04 -10.83 -0.93
CA GLY A 46 -5.20 -10.82 0.53
C GLY A 46 -4.06 -10.14 1.28
N CYS A 47 -3.20 -9.36 0.61
CA CYS A 47 -2.09 -8.66 1.25
C CYS A 47 -2.54 -7.37 1.94
N ILE A 48 -3.63 -6.76 1.46
CA ILE A 48 -4.17 -5.50 1.99
C ILE A 48 -5.69 -5.53 2.04
N GLU A 49 -6.26 -4.64 2.84
CA GLU A 49 -7.68 -4.30 2.84
C GLU A 49 -7.87 -2.83 2.52
N ARG A 50 -8.88 -2.50 1.71
CA ARG A 50 -9.27 -1.12 1.43
C ARG A 50 -10.62 -0.82 2.08
N LYS A 51 -10.69 0.25 2.87
CA LYS A 51 -11.94 0.77 3.43
C LYS A 51 -12.25 2.13 2.84
N LYS A 52 -13.45 2.27 2.28
CA LYS A 52 -13.93 3.51 1.67
C LYS A 52 -15.01 4.11 2.58
N ASN A 53 -14.58 4.95 3.52
CA ASN A 53 -15.48 5.83 4.25
C ASN A 53 -15.49 7.20 3.55
N LYS A 54 -14.90 8.23 4.16
CA LYS A 54 -14.75 9.59 3.57
C LYS A 54 -13.47 9.75 2.74
N THR A 55 -12.44 8.97 3.07
CA THR A 55 -11.19 8.85 2.33
C THR A 55 -10.85 7.37 2.13
N LEU A 56 -10.09 7.07 1.07
CA LEU A 56 -9.61 5.70 0.84
C LEU A 56 -8.54 5.38 1.89
N LYS A 57 -8.87 4.49 2.82
CA LYS A 57 -7.91 3.92 3.76
C LYS A 57 -7.44 2.56 3.28
N VAL A 58 -6.14 2.32 3.39
CA VAL A 58 -5.50 1.06 3.00
C VAL A 58 -4.80 0.49 4.23
N TYR A 59 -5.00 -0.79 4.49
CA TYR A 59 -4.41 -1.50 5.63
C TYR A 59 -3.66 -2.73 5.16
N LEU A 60 -2.53 -3.05 5.79
CA LEU A 60 -1.91 -4.37 5.66
C LEU A 60 -2.75 -5.40 6.40
N THR A 61 -2.98 -6.54 5.76
CA THR A 61 -3.49 -7.72 6.48
C THR A 61 -2.36 -8.36 7.28
N ARG A 62 -2.71 -9.30 8.18
CA ARG A 62 -1.71 -10.14 8.86
C ARG A 62 -0.82 -10.89 7.86
N PHE A 63 -1.41 -11.42 6.80
CA PHE A 63 -0.68 -12.08 5.72
C PHE A 63 0.28 -11.12 5.00
N GLY A 64 -0.21 -9.94 4.60
CA GLY A 64 0.60 -8.91 3.95
C GLY A 64 1.75 -8.43 4.82
N ALA A 65 1.53 -8.25 6.13
CA ALA A 65 2.56 -7.87 7.08
C ALA A 65 3.65 -8.93 7.20
N THR A 66 3.28 -10.21 7.31
CA THR A 66 4.23 -11.33 7.34
C THR A 66 5.04 -11.40 6.05
N LEU A 67 4.36 -11.34 4.89
CA LEU A 67 5.01 -11.36 3.59
C LEU A 67 6.02 -10.20 3.45
N THR A 68 5.63 -9.01 3.91
CA THR A 68 6.51 -7.83 3.86
C THR A 68 7.78 -8.02 4.67
N LYS A 69 7.69 -8.62 5.87
CA LYS A 69 8.86 -8.92 6.70
C LYS A 69 9.82 -9.92 6.05
N VAL A 70 9.29 -10.89 5.31
CA VAL A 70 10.13 -11.84 4.56
C VAL A 70 10.84 -11.11 3.42
N LEU A 71 10.08 -10.34 2.64
CA LEU A 71 10.62 -9.55 1.51
C LEU A 71 11.63 -8.49 1.95
N GLU A 72 11.53 -7.97 3.17
CA GLU A 72 12.49 -7.01 3.73
C GLU A 72 13.82 -7.68 4.12
N LYS A 73 13.78 -8.95 4.56
CA LYS A 73 14.99 -9.71 4.91
C LYS A 73 15.77 -10.24 3.72
N GLU A 74 15.09 -10.48 2.60
CA GLU A 74 15.71 -10.98 1.35
C GLU A 74 16.35 -9.87 0.51
N ARG A 75 16.33 -8.62 0.98
CA ARG A 75 16.73 -7.43 0.24
C ARG A 75 18.01 -6.83 0.80
#